data_AF-A0A1M6ETA7-F1
#
_entry.id   AF-A0A1M6ETA7-F1
#
_cell.length_a   1.000
_cell.length_b   1.000
_cell.length_c   1.000
_cell.angle_alpha   90.00
_cell.angle_beta   90.00
_cell.angle_gamma   90.00
#
_symmetry.space_group_name_H-M   'P 1'
#
loop_
_entity.id
_entity.type
_entity.pdbx_description
1 polymer ?
#
loop_
_entity_poly.entity_id
_entity_poly.type
_entity_poly.pdbx_seq_one_letter_code
_entity_poly.pdbx_strand_id
1 'polypeptide(L)' 'MKRCSLLLTVVLMILSLSTGLTYAADRVQISIDGQLLAVDVPPVIVKGRTLAPMGAVQCYFCP' A
#
# COMPACT_ATOMS: atom_id res chain seq x y z
N MET A 1 41.09 19.60 1.30
CA MET A 1 40.62 18.73 2.41
C MET A 1 39.24 19.14 2.97
N LYS A 2 39.06 20.36 3.51
CA LYS A 2 37.82 20.76 4.22
C LYS A 2 36.57 20.90 3.32
N ARG A 3 36.74 21.37 2.08
CA ARG A 3 35.64 21.52 1.11
C ARG A 3 35.09 20.19 0.60
N CYS A 4 35.96 19.18 0.39
CA CYS A 4 35.51 17.82 0.06
C CYS A 4 34.80 17.15 1.25
N SER A 5 35.30 17.36 2.47
CA SER A 5 34.64 16.87 3.69
C SER A 5 33.26 17.52 3.87
N LEU A 6 33.12 18.81 3.58
CA LEU A 6 31.84 19.52 3.61
C LEU A 6 30.85 18.98 2.57
N LEU A 7 31.33 18.70 1.35
CA LEU A 7 30.51 18.11 0.27
C LEU A 7 30.04 16.70 0.63
N LEU A 8 30.90 15.87 1.23
CA LEU A 8 30.55 14.52 1.65
C LEU A 8 29.44 14.52 2.71
N THR A 9 29.53 15.40 3.70
CA THR A 9 28.52 15.52 4.76
C THR A 9 27.16 16.00 4.24
N VAL A 10 27.14 16.92 3.28
CA VAL A 10 25.89 17.43 2.68
C VAL A 10 25.20 16.33 1.87
N VAL A 11 25.96 15.55 1.09
CA VAL A 11 25.42 14.43 0.31
C VAL A 11 24.81 13.35 1.22
N LEU A 12 25.48 13.00 2.32
CA LEU A 12 24.95 12.06 3.32
C LEU A 12 23.65 12.56 3.98
N MET A 13 23.55 13.86 4.25
CA MET A 13 22.34 14.44 4.82
C MET A 13 21.16 14.38 3.85
N ILE A 14 21.39 14.63 2.55
CA ILE A 14 20.36 14.58 1.50
C ILE A 14 19.86 13.13 1.30
N LEU A 15 20.77 12.14 1.34
CA LEU A 15 20.40 10.73 1.23
C LEU A 15 19.55 10.21 2.39
N SER A 16 19.70 10.81 3.58
CA SER A 16 18.95 10.40 4.77
C SER A 16 17.46 10.80 4.68
N LEU A 17 17.19 11.92 4.00
CA LEU A 17 15.86 12.54 3.94
C LEU A 17 14.90 11.84 2.97
N SER A 18 15.41 11.00 2.05
CA SER A 18 14.60 10.29 1.04
C SER A 18 13.92 9.02 1.55
N THR A 19 14.17 8.60 2.80
CA THR A 19 13.62 7.36 3.39
C THR A 19 12.13 7.46 3.80
N GLY A 20 11.46 8.58 3.53
CA GLY A 20 10.09 8.86 3.99
C GLY A 20 8.93 8.33 3.13
N LEU A 21 9.17 7.63 2.01
CA LEU A 21 8.09 7.10 1.17
C LEU A 21 7.67 5.70 1.65
N THR A 22 7.01 5.64 2.81
CA THR A 22 6.30 4.43 3.22
C THR A 22 5.01 4.32 2.42
N TYR A 23 4.98 3.45 1.40
CA TYR A 23 3.77 3.08 0.71
C TYR A 23 2.93 2.18 1.62
N ALA A 24 2.06 2.77 2.43
CA ALA A 24 0.96 2.03 3.01
C ALA A 24 -0.01 1.73 1.87
N ALA A 25 -0.13 0.46 1.48
CA ALA A 25 -1.17 0.01 0.57
C ALA A 25 -2.52 0.12 1.31
N ASP A 26 -3.11 1.32 1.27
CA ASP A 26 -4.23 1.72 2.13
C ASP A 26 -5.51 0.92 1.86
N ARG A 27 -5.70 0.39 0.64
CA ARG A 27 -6.93 -0.33 0.27
C ARG A 27 -6.68 -1.48 -0.68
N VAL A 28 -7.07 -2.67 -0.23
CA VAL A 28 -7.21 -3.86 -1.07
C VAL A 28 -8.54 -3.73 -1.81
N GLN A 29 -8.50 -3.71 -3.14
CA GLN A 29 -9.69 -3.65 -4.00
C GLN A 29 -10.08 -5.05 -4.49
N ILE A 30 -11.37 -5.30 -4.64
CA ILE A 30 -11.90 -6.55 -5.20
C ILE A 30 -12.37 -6.28 -6.62
N SER A 31 -11.78 -6.95 -7.60
CA SER A 31 -12.23 -6.92 -9.00
C SER A 31 -12.53 -8.34 -9.44
N ILE A 32 -13.70 -8.56 -10.04
CA ILE A 32 -14.09 -9.84 -10.63
C ILE A 32 -14.37 -9.61 -12.11
N ASP A 33 -13.74 -10.39 -12.99
CA ASP A 33 -13.85 -10.27 -14.45
C ASP A 33 -13.55 -8.86 -15.01
N GLY A 34 -12.69 -8.10 -14.32
CA GLY A 34 -12.33 -6.73 -14.69
C GLY A 34 -13.30 -5.67 -14.18
N GLN A 35 -14.39 -6.07 -13.51
CA GLN A 35 -15.33 -5.16 -12.87
C GLN A 35 -14.96 -4.94 -11.40
N LEU A 36 -14.73 -3.68 -11.04
CA LEU A 36 -14.49 -3.27 -9.66
C LEU A 36 -15.78 -3.42 -8.83
N LEU A 37 -15.70 -4.18 -7.74
CA LEU A 37 -16.80 -4.29 -6.79
C LEU A 37 -16.72 -3.20 -5.74
N ALA A 38 -17.79 -2.41 -5.63
CA ALA A 38 -17.99 -1.52 -4.52
C ALA A 38 -18.36 -2.35 -3.29
N VAL A 39 -17.56 -2.23 -2.23
CA VAL A 39 -17.80 -2.93 -0.98
C VAL A 39 -17.68 -1.93 0.16
N ASP A 40 -18.66 -1.90 1.04
CA ASP A 40 -18.68 -0.96 2.18
C ASP A 40 -17.58 -1.24 3.20
N VAL A 41 -17.12 -2.49 3.26
CA VAL A 41 -16.06 -2.95 4.16
C VAL A 41 -14.86 -3.41 3.32
N PRO A 42 -13.65 -2.89 3.56
CA PRO A 42 -12.46 -3.34 2.84
C PRO A 42 -12.05 -4.75 3.29
N PRO A 43 -11.43 -5.55 2.40
CA PRO A 43 -10.83 -6.82 2.79
C PRO A 43 -9.66 -6.59 3.76
N VAL A 44 -9.52 -7.46 4.76
CA VAL A 44 -8.49 -7.36 5.80
C VAL A 44 -7.62 -8.62 5.81
N ILE A 45 -6.32 -8.47 6.03
CA ILE A 45 -5.39 -9.59 6.17
C ILE A 45 -5.30 -9.98 7.65
N VAL A 46 -5.78 -11.17 7.99
CA VAL A 46 -5.70 -11.73 9.35
C VAL A 46 -4.92 -13.03 9.30
N LYS A 47 -3.83 -13.13 10.09
CA LYS A 47 -2.96 -14.33 10.16
C LYS A 47 -2.48 -14.79 8.76
N GLY A 48 -2.17 -13.85 7.87
CA GLY A 48 -1.70 -14.15 6.50
C GLY A 48 -2.79 -14.61 5.52
N ARG A 49 -4.08 -14.50 5.89
CA ARG A 49 -5.21 -14.79 5.01
C ARG A 49 -6.02 -13.52 4.76
N THR A 50 -6.47 -13.33 3.53
CA THR A 50 -7.37 -12.23 3.17
C THR A 50 -8.80 -12.63 3.50
N LEU A 51 -9.41 -11.93 4.46
CA LEU A 51 -10.83 -12.06 4.77
C LEU A 51 -11.62 -11.17 3.82
N ALA A 52 -12.42 -11.81 2.97
CA ALA A 52 -13.35 -11.11 2.08
C ALA A 52 -14.66 -10.80 2.83
N PRO A 53 -15.28 -9.63 2.58
CA PRO A 53 -16.59 -9.30 3.13
C PRO A 53 -17.68 -10.25 2.61
N MET A 54 -18.58 -10.71 3.49
CA MET A 54 -19.71 -11.57 3.09
C MET A 54 -20.58 -10.92 2.01
N GLY A 55 -20.79 -9.60 2.08
CA GLY A 55 -21.55 -8.85 1.09
C GLY A 55 -20.92 -8.87 -0.31
N ALA A 56 -19.59 -8.83 -0.42
CA ALA A 56 -18.91 -8.93 -1.72
C ALA A 56 -19.15 -10.29 -2.39
N VAL A 57 -19.14 -11.38 -1.60
CA VAL A 57 -19.37 -12.74 -2.12
C VAL A 57 -20.83 -12.93 -2.50
N GLN A 58 -21.76 -12.42 -1.69
CA GLN A 58 -23.20 -12.54 -1.92
C GLN A 58 -23.66 -11.81 -3.19
N CYS A 59 -23.18 -10.59 -3.44
CA CYS A 59 -23.60 -9.80 -4.60
C CYS A 59 -23.13 -10.40 -5.93
N TYR A 60 -21.94 -10.99 -5.98
CA TYR A 60 -21.45 -11.64 -7.22
C TYR A 60 -22.16 -12.96 -7.51
N PHE A 61 -22.60 -13.69 -6.48
CA PHE A 61 -23.19 -15.01 -6.65
C PHE A 61 -24.72 -15.00 -6.84
N CYS A 62 -25.35 -13.82 -6.85
CA CYS A 62 -26.77 -13.68 -7.18
C CYS A 62 -26.92 -13.41 -8.69
N PRO A 63 -27.49 -14.32 -9.49
CA PRO A 63 -27.84 -14.06 -10.88
C PRO A 63 -28.96 -13.02 -11.01
#